data_AF-A0A953ZCB5-F1
#
_entry.id   AF-A0A953ZCB5-F1
#
_cell.length_a   1.000
_cell.length_b   1.000
_cell.length_c   1.000
_cell.angle_alpha   90.00
_cell.angle_beta   90.00
_cell.angle_gamma   90.00
#
_symmetry.space_group_name_H-M   'P 1'
#
loop_
_entity.id
_entity.type
_entity.pdbx_description
1 polymer ?
#
loop_
_entity_poly.entity_id
_entity_poly.type
_entity_poly.pdbx_seq_one_letter_code
_entity_poly.pdbx_strand_id
1 'polypeptide(L)'
;MPLPKTIKLSADKRVLFLTKDLELIKKQLYEGLNLQMGDLKVEDLLDDINTDTMTPAWVCFDYDPAQLARNAYAGLFDKDGERVFKEDALINGNFEVIVSGQRKGTGSSRETAPQAEKWAGVHIVIAASFAPIHERNNINLGQVMGDHEQLKRLQAGEEVPLAEFTGSYDPVTRIMLETGGLFPFSKDLAAGKIDLPKLTNGQRPMNMAEKLIASHLVEGQGDPFVKPGDPVMVKVDAGYSHEFTTAQVHYFLENEYGKDYQVQNPEKFAVFEDHLLYAKGVSRFAKFADKIGTLVEMQNHFQKHTNVRDYSAKDGISPGICHQVAREHFIDVGDFVQATDSHTCMGGASNALAYGVGATEYAGLIHSGFTFVQVPES
;
A
#
# COMPACT_ATOMS: atom_id res chain seq x y z
N MET A 1 -14.07 5.34 -7.90
CA MET A 1 -15.49 5.07 -8.22
C MET A 1 -15.91 3.87 -7.38
N PRO A 2 -17.16 3.82 -6.89
CA PRO A 2 -17.65 2.66 -6.13
C PRO A 2 -17.51 1.38 -6.95
N LEU A 3 -17.20 0.27 -6.27
CA LEU A 3 -17.14 -1.03 -6.90
C LEU A 3 -18.56 -1.49 -7.33
N PRO A 4 -18.67 -2.26 -8.42
CA PRO A 4 -19.96 -2.80 -8.85
C PRO A 4 -20.47 -3.85 -7.86
N LYS A 5 -21.80 -4.01 -7.74
CA LYS A 5 -22.41 -4.98 -6.82
C LYS A 5 -22.06 -6.44 -7.13
N THR A 6 -21.70 -6.72 -8.37
CA THR A 6 -21.21 -8.02 -8.85
C THR A 6 -19.89 -7.81 -9.60
N ILE A 7 -18.99 -8.77 -9.47
CA ILE A 7 -17.73 -8.86 -10.20
C ILE A 7 -17.91 -9.84 -11.35
N LYS A 8 -17.43 -9.45 -12.54
CA LYS A 8 -17.36 -10.30 -13.72
C LYS A 8 -16.12 -9.95 -14.53
N LEU A 9 -15.60 -10.90 -15.29
CA LEU A 9 -14.53 -10.61 -16.24
C LEU A 9 -15.07 -9.79 -17.42
N SER A 10 -14.30 -8.82 -17.84
CA SER A 10 -14.56 -8.04 -19.04
C SER A 10 -14.27 -8.91 -20.27
N ALA A 11 -15.19 -8.94 -21.23
CA ALA A 11 -15.12 -9.83 -22.38
C ALA A 11 -13.87 -9.61 -23.27
N ASP A 12 -13.30 -8.40 -23.24
CA ASP A 12 -12.11 -8.02 -24.01
C ASP A 12 -10.80 -8.14 -23.21
N LYS A 13 -10.86 -8.46 -21.91
CA LYS A 13 -9.70 -8.49 -21.02
C LYS A 13 -9.21 -9.91 -20.76
N ARG A 14 -7.98 -9.99 -20.25
CA ARG A 14 -7.24 -11.25 -20.04
C ARG A 14 -6.89 -11.44 -18.56
N VAL A 15 -6.57 -12.67 -18.21
CA VAL A 15 -6.06 -13.07 -16.89
C VAL A 15 -4.59 -13.43 -17.03
N LEU A 16 -3.73 -12.83 -16.22
CA LEU A 16 -2.29 -13.14 -16.18
C LEU A 16 -1.98 -14.08 -15.03
N PHE A 17 -1.49 -15.28 -15.33
CA PHE A 17 -1.00 -16.23 -14.36
C PHE A 17 0.50 -16.09 -14.18
N LEU A 18 0.94 -15.79 -12.95
CA LEU A 18 2.34 -15.77 -12.56
C LEU A 18 2.78 -17.20 -12.20
N THR A 19 3.28 -17.94 -13.18
CA THR A 19 3.66 -19.36 -13.08
C THR A 19 5.13 -19.56 -12.73
N LYS A 20 5.46 -20.68 -12.08
CA LYS A 20 6.85 -21.12 -11.84
C LYS A 20 7.59 -21.41 -13.15
N ASP A 21 6.86 -21.83 -14.19
CA ASP A 21 7.37 -21.84 -15.56
C ASP A 21 7.30 -20.43 -16.16
N LEU A 22 8.43 -19.74 -16.21
CA LEU A 22 8.53 -18.37 -16.70
C LEU A 22 8.22 -18.24 -18.20
N GLU A 23 8.33 -19.31 -18.98
CA GLU A 23 8.00 -19.28 -20.41
C GLU A 23 6.48 -19.18 -20.62
N LEU A 24 5.67 -19.75 -19.73
CA LEU A 24 4.21 -19.54 -19.75
C LEU A 24 3.85 -18.08 -19.45
N ILE A 25 4.59 -17.40 -18.57
CA ILE A 25 4.41 -15.95 -18.35
C ILE A 25 4.72 -15.18 -19.64
N LYS A 26 5.87 -15.45 -20.28
CA LYS A 26 6.27 -14.79 -21.53
C LYS A 26 5.25 -15.00 -22.66
N LYS A 27 4.75 -16.23 -22.83
CA LYS A 27 3.72 -16.53 -23.83
C LYS A 27 2.42 -15.77 -23.59
N GLN A 28 2.02 -15.59 -22.32
CA GLN A 28 0.87 -14.75 -21.99
C GLN A 28 1.16 -13.28 -22.37
N LEU A 29 2.32 -12.75 -22.00
CA LEU A 29 2.67 -11.35 -22.25
C LEU A 29 2.82 -11.02 -23.75
N TYR A 30 3.46 -11.89 -24.53
CA TYR A 30 3.95 -11.53 -25.86
C TYR A 30 3.35 -12.35 -27.01
N GLU A 31 2.74 -13.50 -26.73
CA GLU A 31 2.20 -14.41 -27.76
C GLU A 31 0.68 -14.57 -27.69
N GLY A 32 0.01 -13.89 -26.74
CA GLY A 32 -1.44 -13.92 -26.61
C GLY A 32 -2.00 -15.20 -25.97
N LEU A 33 -1.16 -16.01 -25.31
CA LEU A 33 -1.62 -17.19 -24.57
C LEU A 33 -2.62 -16.78 -23.48
N ASN A 34 -3.79 -17.41 -23.45
CA ASN A 34 -4.84 -17.18 -22.47
C ASN A 34 -5.06 -18.45 -21.66
N LEU A 35 -4.44 -18.51 -20.50
CA LEU A 35 -4.62 -19.63 -19.57
C LEU A 35 -5.92 -19.47 -18.78
N GLN A 36 -6.44 -20.61 -18.35
CA GLN A 36 -7.55 -20.74 -17.42
C GLN A 36 -7.04 -21.37 -16.12
N MET A 37 -7.72 -21.13 -15.00
CA MET A 37 -7.36 -21.75 -13.73
C MET A 37 -7.51 -23.29 -13.79
N GLY A 38 -8.24 -23.84 -14.77
CA GLY A 38 -8.29 -25.28 -15.04
C GLY A 38 -7.06 -25.86 -15.73
N ASP A 39 -6.22 -25.03 -16.36
CA ASP A 39 -5.00 -25.47 -17.07
C ASP A 39 -3.80 -25.67 -16.13
N LEU A 40 -3.91 -25.17 -14.90
CA LEU A 40 -2.84 -25.10 -13.91
C LEU A 40 -3.34 -25.59 -12.57
N LYS A 41 -2.40 -25.97 -11.70
CA LYS A 41 -2.67 -26.14 -10.27
C LYS A 41 -2.11 -24.95 -9.49
N VAL A 42 -2.61 -24.73 -8.28
CA VAL A 42 -2.13 -23.62 -7.43
C VAL A 42 -0.64 -23.76 -7.15
N GLU A 43 -0.13 -24.99 -6.99
CA GLU A 43 1.29 -25.28 -6.81
C GLU A 43 2.17 -24.94 -8.02
N ASP A 44 1.59 -24.75 -9.22
CA ASP A 44 2.32 -24.32 -10.42
C ASP A 44 2.55 -22.80 -10.44
N LEU A 45 1.89 -22.05 -9.54
CA LEU A 45 1.97 -20.60 -9.45
C LEU A 45 3.15 -20.15 -8.58
N LEU A 46 3.66 -18.95 -8.83
CA LEU A 46 4.71 -18.32 -8.03
C LEU A 46 4.20 -18.01 -6.63
N ASP A 47 4.91 -18.55 -5.64
CA ASP A 47 4.75 -18.24 -4.23
C ASP A 47 5.76 -17.15 -3.81
N ASP A 48 5.57 -16.53 -2.65
CA ASP A 48 6.55 -15.63 -2.03
C ASP A 48 6.99 -14.46 -2.92
N ILE A 49 6.06 -13.92 -3.71
CA ILE A 49 6.34 -12.80 -4.61
C ILE A 49 6.66 -11.57 -3.76
N ASN A 50 7.95 -11.28 -3.59
CA ASN A 50 8.43 -10.11 -2.88
C ASN A 50 8.14 -8.84 -3.69
N THR A 51 7.80 -7.75 -3.00
CA THR A 51 7.75 -6.39 -3.54
C THR A 51 8.98 -5.96 -4.35
N ASP A 52 10.19 -6.46 -4.06
CA ASP A 52 11.37 -6.22 -4.91
C ASP A 52 11.29 -6.91 -6.28
N THR A 53 10.61 -8.06 -6.37
CA THR A 53 10.32 -8.74 -7.64
C THR A 53 9.34 -7.90 -8.47
N MET A 54 8.35 -7.32 -7.81
CA MET A 54 7.31 -6.48 -8.44
C MET A 54 7.84 -5.10 -8.85
N THR A 55 8.53 -4.41 -7.94
CA THR A 55 9.11 -3.08 -8.15
C THR A 55 10.47 -3.01 -7.46
N PRO A 56 11.57 -3.39 -8.14
CA PRO A 56 12.92 -3.29 -7.58
C PRO A 56 13.28 -1.82 -7.36
N ALA A 57 14.26 -1.55 -6.49
CA ALA A 57 14.58 -0.21 -6.00
C ALA A 57 14.65 0.90 -7.07
N TRP A 58 15.20 0.60 -8.26
CA TRP A 58 15.32 1.59 -9.32
C TRP A 58 14.00 1.96 -9.99
N VAL A 59 13.00 1.09 -9.94
CA VAL A 59 11.62 1.39 -10.37
C VAL A 59 11.01 2.38 -9.39
N CYS A 60 11.28 2.23 -8.10
CA CYS A 60 10.83 3.15 -7.05
C CYS A 60 11.50 4.54 -7.10
N PHE A 61 12.36 4.82 -8.09
CA PHE A 61 12.85 6.17 -8.34
C PHE A 61 11.84 7.03 -9.11
N ASP A 62 10.70 6.45 -9.53
CA ASP A 62 9.54 7.18 -10.00
C ASP A 62 8.50 7.31 -8.87
N TYR A 63 7.88 8.49 -8.75
CA TYR A 63 6.79 8.74 -7.80
C TYR A 63 5.41 8.64 -8.45
N ASP A 64 5.32 8.83 -9.77
CA ASP A 64 4.08 8.73 -10.54
C ASP A 64 3.73 7.25 -10.76
N PRO A 65 2.59 6.76 -10.25
CA PRO A 65 2.14 5.39 -10.46
C PRO A 65 2.06 4.96 -11.93
N ALA A 66 1.77 5.90 -12.84
CA ALA A 66 1.74 5.60 -14.26
C ALA A 66 3.14 5.25 -14.80
N GLN A 67 4.20 5.89 -14.30
CA GLN A 67 5.58 5.55 -14.65
C GLN A 67 6.04 4.26 -13.97
N LEU A 68 5.62 4.02 -12.72
CA LEU A 68 5.89 2.77 -12.00
C LEU A 68 5.33 1.56 -12.75
N ALA A 69 4.09 1.66 -13.24
CA ALA A 69 3.40 0.59 -13.98
C ALA A 69 4.16 0.11 -15.23
N ARG A 70 4.92 1.00 -15.87
CA ARG A 70 5.73 0.67 -17.06
C ARG A 70 6.80 -0.39 -16.78
N ASN A 71 7.23 -0.52 -15.53
CA ASN A 71 8.24 -1.48 -15.11
C ASN A 71 7.73 -2.44 -14.03
N ALA A 72 6.42 -2.72 -14.02
CA ALA A 72 5.85 -3.77 -13.18
C ALA A 72 6.56 -5.11 -13.41
N TYR A 73 6.88 -5.81 -12.32
CA TYR A 73 7.61 -7.08 -12.30
C TYR A 73 9.02 -7.07 -12.88
N ALA A 74 9.67 -5.89 -12.93
CA ALA A 74 11.03 -5.77 -13.47
C ALA A 74 12.11 -6.50 -12.66
N GLY A 75 11.80 -6.99 -11.46
CA GLY A 75 12.69 -7.81 -10.64
C GLY A 75 12.60 -9.30 -10.94
N LEU A 76 11.69 -9.75 -11.82
CA LEU A 76 11.57 -11.15 -12.22
C LEU A 76 12.47 -11.42 -13.44
N PHE A 77 13.54 -12.18 -13.21
CA PHE A 77 14.51 -12.58 -14.23
C PHE A 77 14.38 -14.06 -14.57
N ASP A 78 14.62 -14.40 -15.83
CA ASP A 78 14.77 -15.79 -16.24
C ASP A 78 16.18 -16.33 -15.95
N LYS A 79 16.40 -17.59 -16.31
CA LYS A 79 17.68 -18.30 -16.12
C LYS A 79 18.85 -17.67 -16.87
N ASP A 80 18.58 -16.88 -17.91
CA ASP A 80 19.59 -16.24 -18.75
C ASP A 80 19.89 -14.81 -18.25
N GLY A 81 19.21 -14.36 -17.19
CA GLY A 81 19.39 -13.05 -16.59
C GLY A 81 18.57 -11.95 -17.29
N GLU A 82 17.63 -12.32 -18.17
CA GLU A 82 16.76 -11.39 -18.87
C GLU A 82 15.47 -11.16 -18.09
N ARG A 83 14.94 -9.93 -18.13
CA ARG A 83 13.67 -9.62 -17.48
C ARG A 83 12.54 -10.37 -18.19
N VAL A 84 11.72 -11.08 -17.43
CA VAL A 84 10.49 -11.71 -17.92
C VAL A 84 9.51 -10.63 -18.39
N PHE A 85 9.38 -9.56 -17.60
CA PHE A 85 8.59 -8.38 -17.92
C PHE A 85 9.49 -7.28 -18.49
N LYS A 86 9.34 -7.02 -19.79
CA LYS A 86 9.93 -5.85 -20.45
C LYS A 86 9.13 -4.60 -20.10
N GLU A 87 9.69 -3.44 -20.43
CA GLU A 87 8.97 -2.17 -20.27
C GLU A 87 7.61 -2.22 -20.98
N ASP A 88 6.58 -1.71 -20.32
CA ASP A 88 5.19 -1.68 -20.74
C ASP A 88 4.55 -3.07 -20.97
N ALA A 89 5.20 -4.18 -20.61
CA ALA A 89 4.70 -5.53 -20.89
C ALA A 89 3.35 -5.83 -20.20
N LEU A 90 3.18 -5.42 -18.95
CA LEU A 90 1.90 -5.62 -18.23
C LEU A 90 0.80 -4.73 -18.81
N ILE A 91 1.11 -3.45 -19.08
CA ILE A 91 0.20 -2.46 -19.67
C ILE A 91 -0.32 -2.95 -21.03
N ASN A 92 0.58 -3.38 -21.91
CA ASN A 92 0.26 -3.83 -23.27
C ASN A 92 -0.42 -5.20 -23.29
N GLY A 93 -0.34 -5.96 -22.20
CA GLY A 93 -0.88 -7.30 -22.09
C GLY A 93 -2.41 -7.36 -22.02
N ASN A 94 -3.08 -6.22 -21.78
CA ASN A 94 -4.53 -6.09 -21.66
C ASN A 94 -5.15 -7.01 -20.59
N PHE A 95 -4.45 -7.14 -19.45
CA PHE A 95 -4.89 -7.95 -18.33
C PHE A 95 -5.71 -7.13 -17.35
N GLU A 96 -6.80 -7.69 -16.83
CA GLU A 96 -7.58 -7.09 -15.73
C GLU A 96 -7.41 -7.85 -14.40
N VAL A 97 -6.94 -9.11 -14.49
CA VAL A 97 -6.71 -9.99 -13.34
C VAL A 97 -5.27 -10.47 -13.34
N ILE A 98 -4.65 -10.51 -12.17
CA ILE A 98 -3.35 -11.18 -11.96
C ILE A 98 -3.48 -12.29 -10.92
N VAL A 99 -2.84 -13.43 -11.17
CA VAL A 99 -3.00 -14.66 -10.39
C VAL A 99 -1.65 -15.14 -9.88
N SER A 100 -1.58 -15.48 -8.60
CA SER A 100 -0.37 -15.90 -7.90
C SER A 100 -0.64 -17.08 -6.96
N GLY A 101 0.41 -17.69 -6.43
CA GLY A 101 0.33 -18.75 -5.43
C GLY A 101 0.12 -18.20 -4.02
N GLN A 102 0.90 -18.68 -3.06
CA GLN A 102 0.87 -18.27 -1.66
C GLN A 102 1.72 -17.02 -1.39
N ARG A 103 1.32 -16.23 -0.38
CA ARG A 103 2.08 -15.10 0.18
C ARG A 103 2.52 -14.09 -0.88
N LYS A 104 1.57 -13.51 -1.61
CA LYS A 104 1.84 -12.40 -2.54
C LYS A 104 2.16 -11.11 -1.78
N GLY A 105 3.20 -10.39 -2.22
CA GLY A 105 3.56 -9.07 -1.74
C GLY A 105 4.37 -9.06 -0.45
N THR A 106 5.24 -10.06 -0.24
CA THR A 106 6.13 -10.10 0.93
C THR A 106 7.21 -9.01 0.86
N GLY A 107 7.87 -8.74 1.98
CA GLY A 107 9.00 -7.81 2.05
C GLY A 107 8.59 -6.41 2.48
N SER A 108 9.07 -5.40 1.76
CA SER A 108 8.97 -3.99 2.14
C SER A 108 7.53 -3.47 2.06
N SER A 109 7.18 -2.43 2.83
CA SER A 109 5.86 -1.77 2.82
C SER A 109 5.52 -0.99 1.55
N ARG A 110 6.37 -1.09 0.51
CA ARG A 110 6.28 -0.35 -0.75
C ARG A 110 4.92 -0.55 -1.42
N GLU A 111 4.09 0.48 -1.35
CA GLU A 111 2.82 0.55 -2.08
C GLU A 111 3.03 0.63 -3.60
N THR A 112 4.24 0.95 -4.07
CA THR A 112 4.60 0.93 -5.49
C THR A 112 4.28 -0.40 -6.16
N ALA A 113 4.37 -1.51 -5.43
CA ALA A 113 4.09 -2.85 -5.95
C ALA A 113 2.62 -3.02 -6.40
N PRO A 114 1.60 -2.84 -5.55
CA PRO A 114 0.21 -2.85 -6.00
C PRO A 114 -0.17 -1.65 -6.88
N GLN A 115 0.47 -0.47 -6.71
CA GLN A 115 0.29 0.65 -7.64
C GLN A 115 0.67 0.27 -9.08
N ALA A 116 1.81 -0.40 -9.28
CA ALA A 116 2.25 -0.79 -10.62
C ALA A 116 1.27 -1.75 -11.30
N GLU A 117 0.62 -2.65 -10.55
CA GLU A 117 -0.44 -3.51 -11.08
C GLU A 117 -1.70 -2.70 -11.42
N LYS A 118 -2.19 -1.88 -10.48
CA LYS A 118 -3.40 -1.08 -10.67
C LYS A 118 -3.30 -0.14 -11.86
N TRP A 119 -2.20 0.59 -11.97
CA TRP A 119 -1.99 1.54 -13.07
C TRP A 119 -1.63 0.85 -14.40
N ALA A 120 -1.29 -0.45 -14.37
CA ALA A 120 -1.21 -1.25 -15.59
C ALA A 120 -2.56 -1.82 -16.06
N GLY A 121 -3.65 -1.57 -15.30
CA GLY A 121 -5.01 -1.99 -15.64
C GLY A 121 -5.52 -3.22 -14.87
N VAL A 122 -4.76 -3.72 -13.88
CA VAL A 122 -5.17 -4.86 -13.04
C VAL A 122 -6.06 -4.36 -11.89
N HIS A 123 -7.30 -4.85 -11.86
CA HIS A 123 -8.28 -4.47 -10.84
C HIS A 123 -8.65 -5.60 -9.89
N ILE A 124 -8.36 -6.85 -10.28
CA ILE A 124 -8.60 -8.06 -9.47
C ILE A 124 -7.28 -8.78 -9.25
N VAL A 125 -6.97 -9.10 -8.00
CA VAL A 125 -5.75 -9.82 -7.61
C VAL A 125 -6.14 -11.14 -6.95
N ILE A 126 -5.68 -12.25 -7.53
CA ILE A 126 -6.01 -13.60 -7.07
C ILE A 126 -4.77 -14.26 -6.48
N ALA A 127 -4.87 -14.73 -5.24
CA ALA A 127 -3.80 -15.48 -4.58
C ALA A 127 -4.38 -16.41 -3.50
N ALA A 128 -3.57 -17.36 -3.04
CA ALA A 128 -3.95 -18.20 -1.90
C ALA A 128 -3.81 -17.44 -0.56
N SER A 129 -2.91 -16.45 -0.50
CA SER A 129 -2.75 -15.55 0.63
C SER A 129 -1.94 -14.31 0.25
N PHE A 130 -2.14 -13.24 1.01
CA PHE A 130 -1.48 -11.94 0.83
C PHE A 130 -0.67 -11.60 2.09
N ALA A 131 0.46 -10.89 1.92
CA ALA A 131 1.14 -10.30 3.07
C ALA A 131 0.30 -9.13 3.64
N PRO A 132 0.18 -8.96 4.97
CA PRO A 132 -0.79 -8.00 5.56
C PRO A 132 -0.67 -6.55 5.07
N ILE A 133 0.56 -6.02 4.94
CA ILE A 133 0.76 -4.65 4.43
C ILE A 133 0.39 -4.56 2.94
N HIS A 134 0.70 -5.59 2.16
CA HIS A 134 0.35 -5.62 0.74
C HIS A 134 -1.17 -5.72 0.54
N GLU A 135 -1.85 -6.54 1.33
CA GLU A 135 -3.31 -6.63 1.37
C GLU A 135 -3.93 -5.27 1.68
N ARG A 136 -3.44 -4.61 2.75
CA ARG A 136 -3.89 -3.28 3.15
C ARG A 136 -3.69 -2.24 2.04
N ASN A 137 -2.54 -2.26 1.39
CA ASN A 137 -2.24 -1.37 0.26
C ASN A 137 -3.20 -1.61 -0.93
N ASN A 138 -3.53 -2.86 -1.26
CA ASN A 138 -4.53 -3.17 -2.31
C ASN A 138 -5.91 -2.61 -1.94
N ILE A 139 -6.34 -2.78 -0.67
CA ILE A 139 -7.60 -2.23 -0.16
C ILE A 139 -7.63 -0.71 -0.26
N ASN A 140 -6.56 -0.04 0.19
CA ASN A 140 -6.45 1.41 0.15
C ASN A 140 -6.52 1.94 -1.29
N LEU A 141 -5.96 1.19 -2.24
CA LEU A 141 -6.04 1.48 -3.67
C LEU A 141 -7.36 1.03 -4.33
N GLY A 142 -8.24 0.32 -3.62
CA GLY A 142 -9.52 -0.17 -4.15
C GLY A 142 -9.39 -1.34 -5.12
N GLN A 143 -8.32 -2.12 -5.06
CA GLN A 143 -8.18 -3.38 -5.81
C GLN A 143 -8.94 -4.50 -5.10
N VAL A 144 -9.69 -5.29 -5.86
CA VAL A 144 -10.43 -6.44 -5.33
C VAL A 144 -9.48 -7.62 -5.22
N MET A 145 -9.45 -8.25 -4.05
CA MET A 145 -8.68 -9.48 -3.83
C MET A 145 -9.63 -10.67 -3.69
N GLY A 146 -9.21 -11.82 -4.22
CA GLY A 146 -9.98 -13.05 -4.17
C GLY A 146 -9.13 -14.31 -4.26
N ASP A 147 -9.80 -15.45 -4.27
CA ASP A 147 -9.18 -16.77 -4.34
C ASP A 147 -9.32 -17.45 -5.72
N HIS A 148 -8.64 -18.58 -5.89
CA HIS A 148 -8.63 -19.34 -7.14
C HIS A 148 -9.99 -19.96 -7.50
N GLU A 149 -10.87 -20.23 -6.53
CA GLU A 149 -12.21 -20.77 -6.80
C GLU A 149 -13.15 -19.67 -7.32
N GLN A 150 -13.05 -18.46 -6.75
CA GLN A 150 -13.72 -17.27 -7.27
C GLN A 150 -13.27 -16.99 -8.71
N LEU A 151 -11.97 -17.13 -9.01
CA LEU A 151 -11.48 -17.00 -10.39
C LEU A 151 -12.08 -18.04 -11.34
N LYS A 152 -12.20 -19.31 -10.94
CA LYS A 152 -12.83 -20.35 -11.77
C LYS A 152 -14.28 -20.00 -12.13
N ARG A 153 -15.05 -19.49 -11.16
CA ARG A 153 -16.43 -19.03 -11.37
C ARG A 153 -16.50 -17.86 -12.34
N LEU A 154 -15.64 -16.85 -12.14
CA LEU A 154 -15.51 -15.71 -13.03
C LEU A 154 -15.15 -16.14 -14.46
N GLN A 155 -14.21 -17.08 -14.62
CA GLN A 155 -13.82 -17.65 -15.91
C GLN A 155 -14.90 -18.52 -16.56
N ALA A 156 -15.81 -19.11 -15.77
CA ALA A 156 -17.00 -19.79 -16.25
C ALA A 156 -18.12 -18.83 -16.71
N GLY A 157 -17.90 -17.51 -16.64
CA GLY A 157 -18.84 -16.48 -17.04
C GLY A 157 -19.86 -16.11 -15.95
N GLU A 158 -19.63 -16.52 -14.69
CA GLU A 158 -20.48 -16.15 -13.57
C GLU A 158 -20.28 -14.68 -13.18
N GLU A 159 -21.37 -13.99 -12.84
CA GLU A 159 -21.32 -12.72 -12.11
C GLU A 159 -21.32 -13.01 -10.60
N VAL A 160 -20.15 -12.90 -9.95
CA VAL A 160 -20.00 -13.23 -8.53
C VAL A 160 -20.32 -12.00 -7.68
N PRO A 161 -21.21 -12.08 -6.67
CA PRO A 161 -21.49 -10.97 -5.77
C PRO A 161 -20.23 -10.38 -5.12
N LEU A 162 -20.12 -9.04 -5.08
CA LEU A 162 -18.98 -8.36 -4.46
C LEU A 162 -18.80 -8.75 -2.99
N ALA A 163 -19.90 -9.01 -2.28
CA ALA A 163 -19.88 -9.43 -0.89
C ALA A 163 -19.13 -10.76 -0.64
N GLU A 164 -18.95 -11.60 -1.67
CA GLU A 164 -18.13 -12.80 -1.56
C GLU A 164 -16.63 -12.49 -1.52
N PHE A 165 -16.19 -11.36 -2.09
CA PHE A 165 -14.81 -10.88 -2.03
C PHE A 165 -14.55 -10.04 -0.78
N THR A 166 -15.56 -9.30 -0.30
CA THR A 166 -15.40 -8.33 0.81
C THR A 166 -15.87 -8.86 2.16
N GLY A 167 -16.57 -10.00 2.19
CA GLY A 167 -17.29 -10.47 3.37
C GLY A 167 -16.42 -11.01 4.52
N SER A 168 -15.15 -11.30 4.26
CA SER A 168 -14.17 -11.68 5.30
C SER A 168 -13.62 -10.48 6.07
N TYR A 169 -13.74 -9.28 5.52
CA TYR A 169 -13.27 -8.05 6.16
C TYR A 169 -14.25 -7.55 7.21
N ASP A 170 -13.73 -6.81 8.18
CA ASP A 170 -14.56 -6.08 9.12
C ASP A 170 -15.47 -5.07 8.38
N PRO A 171 -16.57 -4.62 9.00
CA PRO A 171 -17.53 -3.74 8.32
C PRO A 171 -16.94 -2.44 7.75
N VAL A 172 -15.91 -1.86 8.38
CA VAL A 172 -15.33 -0.59 7.93
C VAL A 172 -14.41 -0.82 6.75
N THR A 173 -13.52 -1.81 6.83
CA THR A 173 -12.65 -2.22 5.72
C THR A 173 -13.47 -2.64 4.50
N ARG A 174 -14.58 -3.35 4.73
CA ARG A 174 -15.55 -3.69 3.68
C ARG A 174 -16.11 -2.43 3.01
N ILE A 175 -16.66 -1.49 3.78
CA ILE A 175 -17.21 -0.24 3.21
C ILE A 175 -16.14 0.54 2.45
N MET A 176 -14.92 0.60 2.98
CA MET A 176 -13.78 1.28 2.34
C MET A 176 -13.49 0.69 0.96
N LEU A 177 -13.36 -0.63 0.87
CA LEU A 177 -13.12 -1.32 -0.39
C LEU A 177 -14.30 -1.13 -1.36
N GLU A 178 -15.54 -1.31 -0.91
CA GLU A 178 -16.75 -1.16 -1.73
C GLU A 178 -16.92 0.28 -2.28
N THR A 179 -16.43 1.30 -1.57
CA THR A 179 -16.43 2.70 -2.02
C THR A 179 -15.34 2.99 -3.07
N GLY A 180 -14.43 2.06 -3.29
CA GLY A 180 -13.34 2.14 -4.27
C GLY A 180 -12.00 2.55 -3.67
N GLY A 181 -11.77 2.26 -2.38
CA GLY A 181 -10.52 2.51 -1.67
C GLY A 181 -10.58 3.66 -0.67
N LEU A 182 -9.43 3.97 -0.07
CA LEU A 182 -9.34 4.87 1.08
C LEU A 182 -9.80 6.29 0.78
N PHE A 183 -9.34 6.91 -0.31
CA PHE A 183 -9.69 8.31 -0.57
C PHE A 183 -11.19 8.52 -0.89
N PRO A 184 -11.83 7.74 -1.79
CA PRO A 184 -13.28 7.81 -1.98
C PRO A 184 -14.05 7.61 -0.67
N PHE A 185 -13.62 6.65 0.14
CA PHE A 185 -14.20 6.38 1.45
C PHE A 185 -14.07 7.56 2.41
N SER A 186 -12.88 8.17 2.53
CA SER A 186 -12.67 9.36 3.36
C SER A 186 -13.53 10.54 2.91
N LYS A 187 -13.70 10.75 1.60
CA LYS A 187 -14.57 11.81 1.05
C LYS A 187 -16.04 11.58 1.40
N ASP A 188 -16.53 10.35 1.26
CA ASP A 188 -17.93 10.02 1.56
C ASP A 188 -18.22 10.02 3.06
N LEU A 189 -17.25 9.63 3.89
CA LEU A 189 -17.32 9.77 5.35
C LEU A 189 -17.40 11.24 5.77
N ALA A 190 -16.50 12.09 5.26
CA ALA A 190 -16.51 13.53 5.55
C ALA A 190 -17.80 14.23 5.07
N ALA A 191 -18.42 13.71 4.00
CA ALA A 191 -19.71 14.18 3.49
C ALA A 191 -20.93 13.63 4.28
N GLY A 192 -20.73 12.80 5.30
CA GLY A 192 -21.80 12.21 6.11
C GLY A 192 -22.63 11.15 5.37
N LYS A 193 -22.09 10.56 4.30
CA LYS A 193 -22.78 9.51 3.52
C LYS A 193 -22.56 8.12 4.07
N ILE A 194 -21.54 7.94 4.92
CA ILE A 194 -21.17 6.68 5.54
C ILE A 194 -21.39 6.80 7.04
N ASP A 195 -22.15 5.87 7.60
CA ASP A 195 -22.27 5.68 9.04
C ASP A 195 -21.39 4.49 9.45
N LEU A 196 -20.52 4.71 10.42
CA LEU A 196 -19.59 3.68 10.90
C LEU A 196 -20.20 2.94 12.09
N PRO A 197 -20.01 1.61 12.21
CA PRO A 197 -20.49 0.87 13.36
C PRO A 197 -19.84 1.40 14.65
N LYS A 198 -20.63 1.48 15.72
CA LYS A 198 -20.15 1.88 17.05
C LYS A 198 -19.69 0.66 17.83
N LEU A 199 -18.65 0.84 18.63
CA LEU A 199 -18.17 -0.15 19.59
C LEU A 199 -19.20 -0.36 20.70
N THR A 200 -19.47 -1.63 21.01
CA THR A 200 -20.40 -2.07 22.07
C THR A 200 -19.79 -3.19 22.91
N ASN A 201 -18.49 -3.11 23.19
CA ASN A 201 -17.74 -4.18 23.86
C ASN A 201 -17.99 -4.25 25.37
N GLY A 202 -18.49 -3.19 25.99
CA GLY A 202 -18.55 -3.05 27.44
C GLY A 202 -17.16 -3.03 28.09
N GLN A 203 -17.14 -2.91 29.42
CA GLN A 203 -15.89 -2.94 30.17
C GLN A 203 -15.23 -4.34 30.07
N ARG A 204 -13.96 -4.36 29.67
CA ARG A 204 -13.17 -5.60 29.61
C ARG A 204 -11.68 -5.37 29.86
N PRO A 205 -10.92 -6.42 30.23
CA PRO A 205 -9.46 -6.36 30.26
C PRO A 205 -8.90 -6.13 28.85
N MET A 206 -7.89 -5.28 28.75
CA MET A 206 -7.16 -4.94 27.52
C MET A 206 -5.65 -5.08 27.75
N ASN A 207 -4.96 -5.64 26.77
CA ASN A 207 -3.50 -5.67 26.68
C ASN A 207 -2.95 -4.26 26.38
N MET A 208 -1.63 -4.13 26.24
CA MET A 208 -1.01 -2.82 26.00
C MET A 208 -1.41 -2.22 24.65
N ALA A 209 -1.41 -3.00 23.56
CA ALA A 209 -1.81 -2.52 22.24
C ALA A 209 -3.28 -2.09 22.22
N GLU A 210 -4.19 -2.89 22.78
CA GLU A 210 -5.61 -2.56 22.93
C GLU A 210 -5.80 -1.26 23.75
N LYS A 211 -5.06 -1.07 24.85
CA LYS A 211 -5.11 0.17 25.65
C LYS A 211 -4.62 1.39 24.90
N LEU A 212 -3.52 1.26 24.16
CA LEU A 212 -3.00 2.34 23.33
C LEU A 212 -4.01 2.69 22.23
N ILE A 213 -4.57 1.71 21.52
CA ILE A 213 -5.60 1.99 20.52
C ILE A 213 -6.84 2.66 21.17
N ALA A 214 -7.30 2.14 22.31
CA ALA A 214 -8.44 2.70 23.02
C ALA A 214 -8.22 4.15 23.47
N SER A 215 -7.00 4.54 23.88
CA SER A 215 -6.70 5.92 24.27
C SER A 215 -6.62 6.90 23.08
N HIS A 216 -6.48 6.39 21.86
CA HIS A 216 -6.38 7.19 20.64
C HIS A 216 -7.66 7.23 19.80
N LEU A 217 -8.75 6.60 20.27
CA LEU A 217 -10.03 6.61 19.56
C LEU A 217 -10.47 8.05 19.25
N VAL A 218 -10.88 8.26 17.99
CA VAL A 218 -11.66 9.45 17.62
C VAL A 218 -12.97 9.45 18.42
N GLU A 219 -13.43 10.64 18.82
CA GLU A 219 -14.66 10.80 19.60
C GLU A 219 -15.90 10.24 18.86
N GLY A 220 -16.89 9.77 19.62
CA GLY A 220 -18.18 9.33 19.06
C GLY A 220 -18.25 7.87 18.59
N GLN A 221 -17.20 7.07 18.80
CA GLN A 221 -17.12 5.68 18.34
C GLN A 221 -17.74 4.63 19.26
N GLY A 222 -18.38 5.03 20.37
CA GLY A 222 -19.02 4.12 21.32
C GLY A 222 -18.15 3.84 22.55
N ASP A 223 -18.12 2.59 22.99
CA ASP A 223 -17.40 2.19 24.21
C ASP A 223 -15.88 2.42 24.09
N PRO A 224 -15.20 2.88 25.16
CA PRO A 224 -13.74 3.10 25.17
C PRO A 224 -12.95 1.80 25.42
N PHE A 225 -13.49 0.66 24.99
CA PHE A 225 -12.88 -0.65 25.15
C PHE A 225 -12.88 -1.36 23.79
N VAL A 226 -11.71 -1.80 23.37
CA VAL A 226 -11.53 -2.48 22.07
C VAL A 226 -11.21 -3.96 22.25
N LYS A 227 -11.34 -4.73 21.18
CA LYS A 227 -10.89 -6.13 21.07
C LYS A 227 -10.32 -6.45 19.69
N PRO A 228 -9.52 -7.52 19.55
CA PRO A 228 -9.02 -7.93 18.25
C PRO A 228 -10.14 -8.07 17.23
N GLY A 229 -9.90 -7.55 16.02
CA GLY A 229 -10.86 -7.52 14.93
C GLY A 229 -11.79 -6.30 14.91
N ASP A 230 -11.87 -5.52 15.99
CA ASP A 230 -12.67 -4.29 15.96
C ASP A 230 -12.08 -3.27 14.98
N PRO A 231 -12.91 -2.69 14.10
CA PRO A 231 -12.48 -1.60 13.26
C PRO A 231 -12.73 -0.26 13.94
N VAL A 232 -11.67 0.53 14.08
CA VAL A 232 -11.69 1.81 14.77
C VAL A 232 -10.97 2.89 13.99
N MET A 233 -11.40 4.13 14.18
CA MET A 233 -10.67 5.32 13.81
C MET A 233 -9.84 5.82 14.99
N VAL A 234 -8.61 6.20 14.73
CA VAL A 234 -7.67 6.57 15.78
C VAL A 234 -6.82 7.74 15.32
N LYS A 235 -6.56 8.64 16.26
CA LYS A 235 -5.59 9.72 16.07
C LYS A 235 -4.18 9.12 16.13
N VAL A 236 -3.26 9.79 15.44
CA VAL A 236 -1.84 9.45 15.45
C VAL A 236 -1.06 10.61 16.05
N ASP A 237 -0.04 10.31 16.84
CA ASP A 237 0.75 11.31 17.57
C ASP A 237 2.01 11.71 16.85
N ALA A 238 2.57 10.79 16.07
CA ALA A 238 3.71 11.06 15.24
C ALA A 238 3.70 10.22 13.97
N GLY A 239 4.44 10.69 12.97
CA GLY A 239 4.68 9.90 11.78
C GLY A 239 5.78 10.49 10.94
N TYR A 240 6.26 9.74 9.98
CA TYR A 240 7.30 10.23 9.09
C TYR A 240 7.32 9.52 7.75
N SER A 241 7.94 10.19 6.78
CA SER A 241 8.25 9.63 5.48
C SER A 241 9.69 9.99 5.09
N HIS A 242 10.15 9.43 3.99
CA HIS A 242 11.49 9.64 3.43
C HIS A 242 11.39 9.84 1.91
N GLU A 243 12.44 10.32 1.29
CA GLU A 243 12.45 11.00 -0.02
C GLU A 243 11.61 10.32 -1.10
N PHE A 244 11.82 9.02 -1.34
CA PHE A 244 11.11 8.33 -2.41
C PHE A 244 9.61 8.10 -2.13
N THR A 245 9.21 7.93 -0.87
CA THR A 245 7.80 7.76 -0.52
C THR A 245 7.11 9.10 -0.25
N THR A 246 7.85 10.10 0.24
CA THR A 246 7.34 11.47 0.42
C THR A 246 6.89 12.06 -0.92
N ALA A 247 7.64 11.80 -1.99
CA ALA A 247 7.24 12.21 -3.34
C ALA A 247 5.90 11.59 -3.77
N GLN A 248 5.65 10.32 -3.44
CA GLN A 248 4.35 9.65 -3.71
C GLN A 248 3.23 10.23 -2.84
N VAL A 249 3.49 10.46 -1.55
CA VAL A 249 2.54 11.08 -0.61
C VAL A 249 2.14 12.47 -1.12
N HIS A 250 3.11 13.30 -1.51
CA HIS A 250 2.88 14.62 -2.09
C HIS A 250 2.02 14.53 -3.36
N TYR A 251 2.38 13.64 -4.29
CA TYR A 251 1.62 13.42 -5.53
C TYR A 251 0.16 13.03 -5.26
N PHE A 252 -0.08 12.10 -4.33
CA PHE A 252 -1.44 11.69 -4.01
C PHE A 252 -2.26 12.80 -3.34
N LEU A 253 -1.64 13.59 -2.45
CA LEU A 253 -2.33 14.71 -1.83
C LEU A 253 -2.71 15.79 -2.85
N GLU A 254 -1.80 16.15 -3.75
CA GLU A 254 -2.08 17.11 -4.83
C GLU A 254 -3.18 16.60 -5.76
N ASN A 255 -3.14 15.33 -6.15
CA ASN A 255 -4.12 14.75 -7.06
C ASN A 255 -5.51 14.62 -6.40
N GLU A 256 -5.56 14.27 -5.12
CA GLU A 256 -6.83 13.98 -4.43
C GLU A 256 -7.52 15.24 -3.88
N TYR A 257 -6.73 16.19 -3.38
CA TYR A 257 -7.19 17.38 -2.65
C TYR A 257 -6.79 18.71 -3.29
N GLY A 258 -6.04 18.69 -4.40
CA GLY A 258 -5.55 19.88 -5.10
C GLY A 258 -4.21 20.38 -4.55
N LYS A 259 -3.59 21.30 -5.30
CA LYS A 259 -2.23 21.82 -4.99
C LYS A 259 -2.13 22.56 -3.65
N ASP A 260 -3.25 23.11 -3.18
CA ASP A 260 -3.32 23.86 -1.92
C ASP A 260 -3.72 22.98 -0.72
N TYR A 261 -3.58 21.65 -0.84
CA TYR A 261 -3.90 20.71 0.23
C TYR A 261 -3.20 21.08 1.53
N GLN A 262 -3.81 20.73 2.66
CA GLN A 262 -3.27 20.99 3.99
C GLN A 262 -3.03 19.67 4.73
N VAL A 263 -2.05 19.68 5.63
CA VAL A 263 -1.74 18.61 6.57
C VAL A 263 -2.21 19.03 7.96
N GLN A 264 -2.86 18.12 8.68
CA GLN A 264 -3.30 18.35 10.07
C GLN A 264 -2.11 18.20 11.02
N ASN A 265 -1.92 19.14 11.93
CA ASN A 265 -0.86 19.08 12.95
C ASN A 265 0.53 18.77 12.34
N PRO A 266 1.01 19.55 11.36
CA PRO A 266 2.24 19.25 10.63
C PRO A 266 3.45 19.10 11.55
N GLU A 267 3.44 19.77 12.69
CA GLU A 267 4.47 19.63 13.71
C GLU A 267 4.57 18.22 14.27
N LYS A 268 3.60 17.32 14.10
CA LYS A 268 3.67 15.90 14.51
C LYS A 268 4.40 15.02 13.50
N PHE A 269 4.54 15.47 12.26
CA PHE A 269 5.07 14.69 11.16
C PHE A 269 6.47 15.14 10.75
N ALA A 270 7.20 14.28 10.06
CA ALA A 270 8.57 14.56 9.64
C ALA A 270 8.90 13.97 8.26
N VAL A 271 9.86 14.60 7.57
CA VAL A 271 10.51 14.04 6.38
C VAL A 271 11.98 13.77 6.65
N PHE A 272 12.52 12.71 6.04
CA PHE A 272 13.90 12.26 6.20
C PHE A 272 14.62 12.12 4.88
N GLU A 273 15.90 12.47 4.85
CA GLU A 273 16.81 12.14 3.75
C GLU A 273 17.90 11.16 4.23
N ASP A 274 17.60 9.87 4.17
CA ASP A 274 18.46 8.77 4.62
C ASP A 274 18.54 7.58 3.64
N HIS A 275 17.63 7.48 2.65
CA HIS A 275 17.60 6.34 1.73
C HIS A 275 18.37 6.60 0.43
N LEU A 276 18.33 7.83 -0.08
CA LEU A 276 18.84 8.15 -1.41
C LEU A 276 20.15 8.94 -1.41
N LEU A 277 20.60 9.42 -0.25
CA LEU A 277 21.75 10.32 -0.10
C LEU A 277 22.99 9.86 -0.87
N TYR A 278 23.34 8.58 -0.76
CA TYR A 278 24.51 8.00 -1.43
C TYR A 278 24.20 7.29 -2.76
N ALA A 279 22.93 7.22 -3.17
CA ALA A 279 22.51 6.45 -4.34
C ALA A 279 23.16 6.97 -5.63
N LYS A 280 23.36 8.29 -5.75
CA LYS A 280 24.03 8.92 -6.90
C LYS A 280 25.49 8.48 -7.07
N GLY A 281 26.16 8.08 -5.99
CA GLY A 281 27.54 7.56 -6.01
C GLY A 281 27.64 6.07 -6.38
N VAL A 282 26.52 5.35 -6.44
CA VAL A 282 26.48 3.93 -6.81
C VAL A 282 26.41 3.80 -8.32
N SER A 283 27.41 3.17 -8.95
CA SER A 283 27.55 3.07 -10.41
C SER A 283 26.28 2.56 -11.12
N ARG A 284 25.61 1.53 -10.57
CA ARG A 284 24.36 0.98 -11.15
C ARG A 284 23.17 1.95 -11.09
N PHE A 285 23.21 2.94 -10.20
CA PHE A 285 22.15 3.93 -10.02
C PHE A 285 22.47 5.29 -10.64
N ALA A 286 23.71 5.51 -11.09
CA ALA A 286 24.13 6.77 -11.74
C ALA A 286 23.23 7.16 -12.93
N LYS A 287 22.74 6.18 -13.70
CA LYS A 287 21.80 6.40 -14.81
C LYS A 287 20.41 6.90 -14.39
N PHE A 288 20.10 6.87 -13.10
CA PHE A 288 18.84 7.35 -12.52
C PHE A 288 19.03 8.61 -11.67
N ALA A 289 20.18 9.29 -11.77
CA ALA A 289 20.50 10.46 -10.95
C ALA A 289 19.44 11.57 -11.04
N ASP A 290 18.86 11.80 -12.22
CA ASP A 290 17.80 12.80 -12.44
C ASP A 290 16.50 12.41 -11.74
N LYS A 291 16.11 11.13 -11.80
CA LYS A 291 14.94 10.60 -11.09
C LYS A 291 15.11 10.72 -9.57
N ILE A 292 16.27 10.31 -9.07
CA ILE A 292 16.62 10.47 -7.64
C ILE A 292 16.59 11.95 -7.24
N GLY A 293 17.13 12.84 -8.07
CA GLY A 293 17.06 14.29 -7.85
C GLY A 293 15.62 14.80 -7.74
N THR A 294 14.74 14.34 -8.64
CA THR A 294 13.32 14.69 -8.64
C THR A 294 12.63 14.29 -7.34
N LEU A 295 12.91 13.09 -6.80
CA LEU A 295 12.33 12.65 -5.52
C LEU A 295 12.75 13.55 -4.34
N VAL A 296 14.03 13.92 -4.29
CA VAL A 296 14.56 14.85 -3.26
C VAL A 296 13.93 16.23 -3.41
N GLU A 297 13.80 16.73 -4.64
CA GLU A 297 13.14 18.02 -4.92
C GLU A 297 11.67 18.02 -4.50
N MET A 298 10.94 16.93 -4.76
CA MET A 298 9.55 16.78 -4.34
C MET A 298 9.39 16.70 -2.83
N GLN A 299 10.27 15.99 -2.11
CA GLN A 299 10.29 16.02 -0.65
C GLN A 299 10.53 17.44 -0.12
N ASN A 300 11.49 18.16 -0.68
CA ASN A 300 11.78 19.54 -0.29
C ASN A 300 10.58 20.46 -0.55
N HIS A 301 9.86 20.26 -1.65
CA HIS A 301 8.63 20.99 -1.92
C HIS A 301 7.54 20.64 -0.91
N PHE A 302 7.29 19.35 -0.66
CA PHE A 302 6.34 18.87 0.33
C PHE A 302 6.63 19.46 1.72
N GLN A 303 7.89 19.43 2.17
CA GLN A 303 8.31 19.96 3.46
C GLN A 303 8.01 21.46 3.57
N LYS A 304 8.38 22.26 2.56
CA LYS A 304 8.13 23.72 2.55
C LYS A 304 6.64 24.05 2.50
N HIS A 305 5.87 23.26 1.75
CA HIS A 305 4.43 23.43 1.59
C HIS A 305 3.67 23.12 2.89
N THR A 306 4.05 22.06 3.57
CA THR A 306 3.32 21.54 4.75
C THR A 306 3.90 22.00 6.09
N ASN A 307 5.15 22.46 6.10
CA ASN A 307 5.90 22.84 7.30
C ASN A 307 6.04 21.72 8.34
N VAL A 308 6.07 20.46 7.89
CA VAL A 308 6.43 19.32 8.75
C VAL A 308 7.90 19.40 9.20
N ARG A 309 8.26 18.65 10.25
CA ARG A 309 9.65 18.61 10.74
C ARG A 309 10.60 18.17 9.62
N ASP A 310 11.73 18.86 9.54
CA ASP A 310 12.71 18.66 8.47
C ASP A 310 13.98 17.99 8.98
N TYR A 311 14.17 16.75 8.56
CA TYR A 311 15.40 15.97 8.75
C TYR A 311 16.05 15.63 7.40
N SER A 312 15.91 16.53 6.41
CA SER A 312 16.63 16.44 5.14
C SER A 312 18.13 16.68 5.32
N ALA A 313 18.94 16.20 4.38
CA ALA A 313 20.38 16.25 4.49
C ALA A 313 20.88 17.70 4.32
N LYS A 314 21.90 18.07 5.10
CA LYS A 314 22.56 19.38 5.01
C LYS A 314 24.01 19.17 4.63
N ASP A 315 24.46 19.86 3.59
CA ASP A 315 25.81 19.73 3.04
C ASP A 315 26.21 18.26 2.73
N GLY A 316 25.23 17.46 2.27
CA GLY A 316 25.43 16.05 1.95
C GLY A 316 25.49 15.12 3.17
N ILE A 317 25.09 15.58 4.35
CA ILE A 317 25.09 14.81 5.59
C ILE A 317 23.65 14.64 6.10
N SER A 318 23.19 13.39 6.17
CA SER A 318 21.92 13.04 6.82
C SER A 318 22.04 13.18 8.33
N PRO A 319 20.99 13.66 9.03
CA PRO A 319 20.94 13.63 10.49
C PRO A 319 20.91 12.20 11.07
N GLY A 320 20.61 11.19 10.25
CA GLY A 320 20.61 9.78 10.63
C GLY A 320 19.48 8.99 9.99
N ILE A 321 19.49 7.68 10.20
CA ILE A 321 18.41 6.78 9.76
C ILE A 321 17.12 7.16 10.48
N CYS A 322 16.02 7.30 9.74
CA CYS A 322 14.75 7.85 10.20
C CYS A 322 14.25 7.24 11.52
N HIS A 323 14.29 5.92 11.67
CA HIS A 323 13.82 5.25 12.90
C HIS A 323 14.63 5.60 14.14
N GLN A 324 15.96 5.75 13.99
CA GLN A 324 16.83 6.11 15.11
C GLN A 324 16.53 7.54 15.55
N VAL A 325 16.53 8.47 14.58
CA VAL A 325 16.32 9.89 14.83
C VAL A 325 14.91 10.14 15.36
N ALA A 326 13.88 9.53 14.78
CA ALA A 326 12.50 9.67 15.26
C ALA A 326 12.38 9.25 16.73
N ARG A 327 12.98 8.11 17.10
CA ARG A 327 12.93 7.59 18.45
C ARG A 327 13.72 8.41 19.47
N GLU A 328 14.78 9.10 19.04
CA GLU A 328 15.57 9.98 19.91
C GLU A 328 14.98 11.37 20.07
N HIS A 329 14.14 11.82 19.14
CA HIS A 329 13.71 13.22 19.07
C HIS A 329 12.21 13.45 19.31
N PHE A 330 11.32 12.56 18.89
CA PHE A 330 9.88 12.87 18.90
C PHE A 330 8.91 11.69 19.04
N ILE A 331 9.39 10.46 19.24
CA ILE A 331 8.53 9.33 19.65
C ILE A 331 8.65 9.14 21.15
N ASP A 332 7.54 9.31 21.85
CA ASP A 332 7.41 9.19 23.29
C ASP A 332 6.66 7.92 23.73
N VAL A 333 6.70 7.64 25.04
CA VAL A 333 6.00 6.51 25.64
C VAL A 333 4.50 6.67 25.46
N GLY A 334 3.86 5.67 24.85
CA GLY A 334 2.43 5.63 24.65
C GLY A 334 1.93 6.29 23.36
N ASP A 335 2.83 6.82 22.54
CA ASP A 335 2.46 7.35 21.23
C ASP A 335 1.89 6.26 20.32
N PHE A 336 0.97 6.66 19.45
CA PHE A 336 0.70 5.91 18.24
C PHE A 336 1.43 6.54 17.04
N VAL A 337 2.29 5.77 16.37
CA VAL A 337 3.11 6.16 15.23
C VAL A 337 2.78 5.35 13.97
N GLN A 338 2.54 6.05 12.87
CA GLN A 338 2.51 5.44 11.53
C GLN A 338 3.50 6.17 10.62
N ALA A 339 4.25 5.43 9.82
CA ALA A 339 5.23 5.99 8.88
C ALA A 339 5.32 5.16 7.61
N THR A 340 5.91 5.70 6.55
CA THR A 340 5.94 5.04 5.24
C THR A 340 7.07 4.00 5.06
N ASP A 341 7.61 3.48 6.15
CA ASP A 341 8.67 2.45 6.15
C ASP A 341 8.29 1.27 7.06
N SER A 342 8.60 0.05 6.63
CA SER A 342 8.25 -1.20 7.33
C SER A 342 8.91 -1.35 8.71
N HIS A 343 10.09 -0.77 8.95
CA HIS A 343 10.83 -0.87 10.20
C HIS A 343 10.39 0.17 11.24
N THR A 344 9.32 0.92 10.96
CA THR A 344 8.66 1.81 11.94
C THR A 344 8.31 1.08 13.24
N CYS A 345 8.14 -0.25 13.21
CA CYS A 345 7.99 -1.09 14.40
C CYS A 345 9.11 -0.94 15.45
N MET A 346 10.29 -0.43 15.06
CA MET A 346 11.37 -0.08 16.00
C MET A 346 10.92 0.94 17.06
N GLY A 347 9.92 1.78 16.78
CA GLY A 347 9.30 2.68 17.76
C GLY A 347 8.72 1.95 18.97
N GLY A 348 8.34 0.67 18.83
CA GLY A 348 7.87 -0.17 19.92
C GLY A 348 8.86 -0.33 21.07
N ALA A 349 10.17 -0.17 20.80
CA ALA A 349 11.19 -0.16 21.85
C ALA A 349 11.04 1.00 22.86
N SER A 350 10.30 2.06 22.49
CA SER A 350 9.94 3.18 23.36
C SER A 350 8.57 3.02 24.03
N ASN A 351 7.96 1.82 24.02
CA ASN A 351 6.59 1.61 24.49
C ASN A 351 5.51 2.39 23.70
N ALA A 352 5.79 2.72 22.44
CA ALA A 352 4.83 3.26 21.47
C ALA A 352 4.18 2.12 20.66
N LEU A 353 2.97 2.32 20.16
CA LEU A 353 2.43 1.48 19.09
C LEU A 353 2.94 2.05 17.77
N ALA A 354 3.74 1.31 17.01
CA ALA A 354 4.37 1.84 15.82
C ALA A 354 4.43 0.81 14.69
N TYR A 355 4.01 1.18 13.47
CA TYR A 355 4.14 0.30 12.30
C TYR A 355 4.11 1.06 10.97
N GLY A 356 4.62 0.40 9.93
CA GLY A 356 4.73 0.94 8.58
C GLY A 356 3.44 0.83 7.79
N VAL A 357 3.16 1.83 6.95
CA VAL A 357 2.00 1.89 6.04
C VAL A 357 2.41 2.34 4.63
N GLY A 358 1.53 2.15 3.64
CA GLY A 358 1.71 2.64 2.28
C GLY A 358 1.54 4.15 2.13
N ALA A 359 1.88 4.68 0.95
CA ALA A 359 1.80 6.11 0.67
C ALA A 359 0.35 6.63 0.68
N THR A 360 -0.62 5.85 0.18
CA THR A 360 -2.05 6.22 0.19
C THR A 360 -2.57 6.33 1.61
N GLU A 361 -2.26 5.35 2.48
CA GLU A 361 -2.68 5.38 3.89
C GLU A 361 -2.07 6.56 4.63
N TYR A 362 -0.77 6.79 4.45
CA TYR A 362 -0.09 7.90 5.10
C TYR A 362 -0.61 9.26 4.62
N ALA A 363 -0.84 9.43 3.31
CA ALA A 363 -1.46 10.62 2.74
C ALA A 363 -2.86 10.87 3.32
N GLY A 364 -3.69 9.82 3.40
CA GLY A 364 -5.01 9.88 4.03
C GLY A 364 -4.93 10.32 5.50
N LEU A 365 -4.03 9.70 6.27
CA LEU A 365 -3.77 10.01 7.67
C LEU A 365 -3.38 11.48 7.87
N ILE A 366 -2.35 11.97 7.19
CA ILE A 366 -1.82 13.30 7.46
C ILE A 366 -2.77 14.40 6.97
N HIS A 367 -3.64 14.09 6.01
CA HIS A 367 -4.70 15.00 5.58
C HIS A 367 -5.89 15.05 6.53
N SER A 368 -6.32 13.90 7.08
CA SER A 368 -7.53 13.79 7.90
C SER A 368 -7.27 13.96 9.41
N GLY A 369 -6.04 13.70 9.85
CA GLY A 369 -5.64 13.66 11.27
C GLY A 369 -5.99 12.35 11.99
N PHE A 370 -6.50 11.33 11.28
CA PHE A 370 -6.81 10.02 11.83
C PHE A 370 -6.56 8.90 10.80
N THR A 371 -6.40 7.67 11.30
CA THR A 371 -6.25 6.47 10.49
C THR A 371 -7.27 5.41 10.90
N PHE A 372 -7.48 4.41 10.04
CA PHE A 372 -8.36 3.28 10.31
C PHE A 372 -7.53 2.08 10.76
N VAL A 373 -7.89 1.47 11.86
CA VAL A 373 -7.17 0.33 12.42
C VAL A 373 -8.15 -0.79 12.69
N GLN A 374 -7.85 -1.96 12.17
CA GLN A 374 -8.38 -3.19 12.72
C GLN A 374 -7.51 -3.57 13.92
N VAL A 375 -8.08 -3.59 15.12
CA VAL A 375 -7.33 -3.90 16.34
C VAL A 375 -6.68 -5.27 16.19
N PRO A 376 -5.34 -5.39 16.35
CA PRO A 376 -4.63 -6.63 16.07
C PRO A 376 -4.79 -7.65 17.22
N GLU A 377 -4.59 -8.92 16.89
CA GLU A 377 -4.31 -9.96 17.90
C GLU A 377 -2.93 -9.72 18.55
N SER A 378 -2.68 -10.26 19.74
CA SER A 378 -1.39 -10.14 20.46
C SER A 378 -1.05 -11.35 21.30
#